data_AF-A0A522X3W2-F1
#
_entry.id   AF-A0A522X3W2-F1
#
_cell.length_a   1.000
_cell.length_b   1.000
_cell.length_c   1.000
_cell.angle_alpha   90.00
_cell.angle_beta   90.00
_cell.angle_gamma   90.00
#
_symmetry.space_group_name_H-M   'P 1'
#
loop_
_entity.id
_entity.type
_entity.pdbx_description
1 polymer ?
#
loop_
_entity_poly.entity_id
_entity_poly.type
_entity_poly.pdbx_seq_one_letter_code
_entity_poly.pdbx_strand_id
1 'polypeptide(L)'
;MTILFEPTRSYVYNAARYELLPKIAEIARDFGDEPFLLRDITKRLLSETYTQEQLDTRVKKAKSDATEKISTIFGFYVPFLAENLRVFENVGGGLFKNYSLDEELAEADAVATDVMSNDSGIIYTYSFPSIIKTGAKFPIKVGLTTTGDADARVAQQCKQTCCFEYPVILKTWEVQRVAAVEDAIHSILEARGSKRKAPGVEWFDTTVAEVESILSFIQQTA
;
A
#
# COMPACT_ATOMS: atom_id res chain seq x y z
N MET A 1 6.31 -22.72 0.67
CA MET A 1 5.42 -23.84 0.28
C MET A 1 5.93 -24.35 -1.06
N THR A 2 6.12 -25.66 -1.24
CA THR A 2 6.60 -26.23 -2.53
C THR A 2 5.44 -26.88 -3.25
N ILE A 3 5.06 -26.34 -4.40
CA ILE A 3 3.98 -26.75 -5.27
C ILE A 3 4.56 -27.74 -6.28
N LEU A 4 4.00 -28.95 -6.32
CA LEU A 4 4.41 -29.96 -7.30
C LEU A 4 4.16 -29.46 -8.73
N PHE A 5 5.15 -29.66 -9.60
CA PHE A 5 5.09 -29.16 -10.97
C PHE A 5 3.94 -29.80 -11.77
N GLU A 6 3.12 -28.94 -12.36
CA GLU A 6 2.13 -29.34 -13.35
C GLU A 6 2.20 -28.39 -14.56
N PRO A 7 2.12 -28.90 -15.81
CA PRO A 7 2.21 -28.06 -16.99
C PRO A 7 0.87 -27.36 -17.29
N THR A 8 0.39 -26.55 -16.34
CA THR A 8 -0.87 -25.82 -16.41
C THR A 8 -0.66 -24.33 -16.14
N ARG A 9 -1.54 -23.48 -16.68
CA ARG A 9 -1.49 -22.03 -16.39
C ARG A 9 -1.76 -21.72 -14.92
N SER A 10 -2.64 -22.50 -14.28
CA SER A 10 -2.96 -22.39 -12.86
C SER A 10 -1.74 -22.68 -11.99
N TYR A 11 -0.97 -23.71 -12.34
CA TYR A 11 0.31 -23.98 -11.69
C TYR A 11 1.25 -22.78 -11.82
N VAL A 12 1.46 -22.28 -13.04
CA VAL A 12 2.36 -21.14 -13.30
C VAL A 12 1.95 -19.90 -12.49
N TYR A 13 0.65 -19.62 -12.40
CA TYR A 13 0.13 -18.53 -11.56
C TYR A 13 0.46 -18.73 -10.07
N ASN A 14 0.16 -19.92 -9.53
CA ASN A 14 0.38 -20.22 -8.12
C ASN A 14 1.88 -20.23 -7.76
N ALA A 15 2.71 -20.83 -8.60
CA ALA A 15 4.16 -20.85 -8.43
C ALA A 15 4.76 -19.44 -8.55
N ALA A 16 4.29 -18.63 -9.51
CA ALA A 16 4.71 -17.23 -9.62
C ALA A 16 4.37 -16.44 -8.34
N ARG A 17 3.15 -16.62 -7.81
CA ARG A 17 2.65 -15.90 -6.63
C ARG A 17 3.34 -16.33 -5.33
N TYR A 18 3.39 -17.63 -5.06
CA TYR A 18 3.72 -18.15 -3.73
C TYR A 18 5.16 -18.66 -3.58
N GLU A 19 5.88 -18.85 -4.69
CA GLU A 19 7.28 -19.31 -4.67
C GLU A 19 8.25 -18.33 -5.29
N LEU A 20 7.98 -17.88 -6.52
CA LEU A 20 8.93 -17.05 -7.25
C LEU A 20 8.94 -15.62 -6.72
N LEU A 21 7.78 -14.96 -6.58
CA LEU A 21 7.73 -13.58 -6.11
C LEU A 21 8.40 -13.34 -4.75
N PRO A 22 8.18 -14.18 -3.71
CA PRO A 22 8.89 -14.04 -2.44
C PRO A 22 10.42 -14.13 -2.59
N LYS A 23 10.92 -15.08 -3.38
CA LYS A 23 12.35 -15.23 -3.65
C LYS A 23 12.91 -14.08 -4.49
N ILE A 24 12.14 -13.59 -5.44
CA ILE A 24 12.49 -12.40 -6.23
C ILE A 24 12.58 -11.19 -5.30
N ALA A 25 11.66 -11.02 -4.36
CA ALA A 25 11.70 -9.95 -3.37
C ALA A 25 12.93 -10.06 -2.46
N GLU A 26 13.28 -11.26 -2.01
CA GLU A 26 14.53 -11.50 -1.28
C GLU A 26 15.77 -11.07 -2.06
N ILE A 27 15.88 -11.46 -3.34
CA ILE A 27 17.00 -11.07 -4.20
C ILE A 27 16.98 -9.56 -4.48
N ALA A 28 15.78 -8.99 -4.66
CA ALA A 28 15.61 -7.58 -4.96
C ALA A 28 16.07 -6.68 -3.80
N ARG A 29 16.06 -7.14 -2.53
CA ARG A 29 16.55 -6.35 -1.38
C ARG A 29 17.97 -5.84 -1.58
N ASP A 30 18.83 -6.62 -2.23
CA ASP A 30 20.24 -6.24 -2.46
C ASP A 30 20.38 -5.03 -3.40
N PHE A 31 19.33 -4.69 -4.16
CA PHE A 31 19.31 -3.51 -5.03
C PHE A 31 18.94 -2.22 -4.29
N GLY A 32 18.43 -2.29 -3.05
CA GLY A 32 17.97 -1.11 -2.31
C GLY A 32 16.97 -0.27 -3.12
N ASP A 33 17.25 1.02 -3.28
CA ASP A 33 16.42 1.95 -4.08
C ASP A 33 16.74 1.95 -5.58
N GLU A 34 17.75 1.18 -6.02
CA GLU A 34 18.14 1.16 -7.43
C GLU A 34 17.15 0.36 -8.30
N PRO A 35 16.76 0.87 -9.48
CA PRO A 35 15.93 0.12 -10.40
C PRO A 35 16.63 -1.11 -10.96
N PHE A 36 15.88 -2.21 -11.07
CA PHE A 36 16.34 -3.48 -11.62
C PHE A 36 15.37 -4.03 -12.67
N LEU A 37 15.90 -4.84 -13.59
CA LEU A 37 15.09 -5.54 -14.57
C LEU A 37 14.50 -6.81 -13.93
N LEU A 38 13.21 -6.78 -13.62
CA LEU A 38 12.50 -7.93 -13.03
C LEU A 38 12.65 -9.20 -13.89
N ARG A 39 12.71 -9.04 -15.22
CA ARG A 39 12.92 -10.14 -16.16
C ARG A 39 14.26 -10.85 -15.93
N ASP A 40 15.30 -10.15 -15.55
CA ASP A 40 16.64 -10.74 -15.43
C ASP A 40 16.73 -11.58 -14.16
N ILE A 41 16.18 -11.08 -13.04
CA ILE A 41 16.00 -11.87 -11.81
C ILE A 41 15.11 -13.07 -12.08
N THR A 42 13.97 -12.87 -12.77
CA THR A 42 13.02 -13.93 -13.09
C THR A 42 13.68 -15.03 -13.94
N LYS A 43 14.41 -14.67 -15.01
CA LYS A 43 15.09 -15.64 -15.88
C LYS A 43 16.09 -16.49 -15.12
N ARG A 44 16.92 -15.86 -14.27
CA ARG A 44 17.87 -16.56 -13.42
C ARG A 44 17.15 -17.55 -12.49
N LEU A 45 16.14 -17.08 -11.77
CA LEU A 45 15.40 -17.90 -10.81
C LEU A 45 14.67 -19.07 -11.49
N LEU A 46 14.12 -18.84 -12.69
CA LEU A 46 13.50 -19.91 -13.47
C LEU A 46 14.50 -20.99 -13.88
N SER A 47 15.71 -20.61 -14.31
CA SER A 47 16.76 -21.58 -14.68
C SER A 47 17.31 -22.36 -13.48
N GLU A 48 17.25 -21.79 -12.28
CA GLU A 48 17.65 -22.47 -11.03
C GLU A 48 16.54 -23.38 -10.49
N THR A 49 15.27 -23.05 -10.75
CA THR A 49 14.11 -23.75 -10.17
C THR A 49 13.56 -24.85 -11.09
N TYR A 50 13.64 -24.68 -12.41
CA TYR A 50 13.04 -25.57 -13.39
C TYR A 50 14.06 -26.13 -14.37
N THR A 51 13.83 -27.35 -14.82
CA THR A 51 14.57 -27.92 -15.94
C THR A 51 14.17 -27.22 -17.25
N GLN A 52 15.08 -27.25 -18.23
CA GLN A 52 14.82 -26.68 -19.55
C GLN A 52 13.61 -27.35 -20.24
N GLU A 53 13.42 -28.66 -20.06
CA GLU A 53 12.27 -29.41 -20.58
C GLU A 53 10.94 -28.90 -20.00
N GLN A 54 10.89 -28.63 -18.70
CA GLN A 54 9.71 -28.04 -18.05
C GLN A 54 9.42 -26.64 -18.60
N LEU A 55 10.44 -25.80 -18.77
CA LEU A 55 10.29 -24.43 -19.27
C LEU A 55 9.87 -24.36 -20.74
N ASP A 56 10.27 -25.34 -21.54
CA ASP A 56 9.93 -25.47 -22.96
C ASP A 56 8.60 -26.19 -23.22
N THR A 57 8.00 -26.78 -22.18
CA THR A 57 6.69 -27.41 -22.25
C THR A 57 5.64 -26.39 -22.69
N ARG A 58 4.80 -26.77 -23.66
CA ARG A 58 3.76 -25.92 -24.25
C ARG A 58 2.40 -26.24 -23.67
N VAL A 59 1.70 -25.21 -23.22
CA VAL A 59 0.36 -25.31 -22.61
C VAL A 59 -0.65 -24.55 -23.47
N LYS A 60 -1.83 -25.13 -23.68
CA LYS A 60 -2.91 -24.55 -24.49
C LYS A 60 -3.54 -23.34 -23.77
N LYS A 61 -3.94 -22.31 -24.53
CA LYS A 61 -4.76 -21.21 -24.01
C LYS A 61 -6.20 -21.68 -23.76
N ALA A 62 -6.83 -21.16 -22.71
CA ALA A 62 -8.20 -21.54 -22.36
C ALA A 62 -9.25 -21.14 -23.42
N LYS A 63 -8.97 -20.08 -24.20
CA LYS A 63 -9.90 -19.49 -25.18
C LYS A 63 -9.44 -19.58 -26.63
N SER A 64 -8.32 -20.27 -26.91
CA SER A 64 -7.83 -20.43 -28.29
C SER A 64 -6.98 -21.68 -28.46
N ASP A 65 -6.80 -22.12 -29.71
CA ASP A 65 -5.91 -23.24 -30.05
C ASP A 65 -4.42 -22.90 -29.98
N ALA A 66 -4.08 -21.66 -29.62
CA ALA A 66 -2.68 -21.25 -29.45
C ALA A 66 -2.08 -21.90 -28.19
N THR A 67 -0.85 -22.40 -28.33
CA THR A 67 -0.04 -22.93 -27.23
C THR A 67 1.09 -21.97 -26.88
N GLU A 68 1.39 -21.79 -25.61
CA GLU A 68 2.52 -20.99 -25.12
C GLU A 68 3.47 -21.83 -24.27
N LYS A 69 4.77 -21.54 -24.32
CA LYS A 69 5.76 -22.15 -23.44
C LYS A 69 5.53 -21.70 -21.99
N ILE A 70 5.79 -22.58 -21.02
CA ILE A 70 5.72 -22.24 -19.60
C ILE A 70 6.61 -21.04 -19.25
N SER A 71 7.83 -20.98 -19.80
CA SER A 71 8.73 -19.82 -19.65
C SER A 71 8.10 -18.50 -20.10
N THR A 72 7.36 -18.49 -21.21
CA THR A 72 6.62 -17.31 -21.69
C THR A 72 5.49 -16.94 -20.73
N ILE A 73 4.79 -17.95 -20.20
CA ILE A 73 3.67 -17.74 -19.27
C ILE A 73 4.17 -17.16 -17.93
N PHE A 74 5.34 -17.61 -17.42
CA PHE A 74 6.00 -16.98 -16.27
C PHE A 74 6.42 -15.54 -16.56
N GLY A 75 6.97 -15.28 -17.75
CA GLY A 75 7.35 -13.93 -18.18
C GLY A 75 6.19 -12.95 -18.22
N PHE A 76 4.95 -13.43 -18.30
CA PHE A 76 3.74 -12.63 -18.14
C PHE A 76 3.28 -12.53 -16.67
N TYR A 77 3.11 -13.67 -15.99
CA TYR A 77 2.50 -13.66 -14.65
C TYR A 77 3.38 -13.03 -13.58
N VAL A 78 4.71 -13.15 -13.68
CA VAL A 78 5.60 -12.58 -12.65
C VAL A 78 5.52 -11.05 -12.63
N PRO A 79 5.70 -10.31 -13.74
CA PRO A 79 5.48 -8.86 -13.76
C PRO A 79 4.04 -8.47 -13.44
N PHE A 80 3.06 -9.20 -13.97
CA PHE A 80 1.64 -8.94 -13.70
C PHE A 80 1.31 -9.04 -12.21
N LEU A 81 1.83 -10.04 -11.52
CA LEU A 81 1.60 -10.22 -10.08
C LEU A 81 2.43 -9.26 -9.24
N ALA A 82 3.68 -8.98 -9.63
CA ALA A 82 4.52 -7.99 -8.94
C ALA A 82 3.83 -6.62 -8.90
N GLU A 83 3.21 -6.20 -10.00
CA GLU A 83 2.49 -4.94 -10.09
C GLU A 83 1.15 -4.99 -9.35
N ASN A 84 0.31 -6.00 -9.59
CA ASN A 84 -1.03 -6.08 -8.98
C ASN A 84 -0.99 -6.32 -7.46
N LEU A 85 0.04 -7.00 -6.96
CA LEU A 85 0.23 -7.22 -5.52
C LEU A 85 1.11 -6.17 -4.89
N ARG A 86 1.56 -5.16 -5.66
CA ARG A 86 2.42 -4.08 -5.17
C ARG A 86 3.61 -4.64 -4.41
N VAL A 87 4.31 -5.59 -5.03
CA VAL A 87 5.57 -6.13 -4.50
C VAL A 87 6.72 -5.17 -4.79
N PHE A 88 6.65 -4.48 -5.93
CA PHE A 88 7.63 -3.51 -6.39
C PHE A 88 6.94 -2.34 -7.10
N GLU A 89 7.60 -1.18 -7.15
CA GLU A 89 7.15 -0.05 -7.97
C GLU A 89 7.59 -0.28 -9.43
N ASN A 90 6.62 -0.32 -10.36
CA ASN A 90 6.89 -0.43 -11.80
C ASN A 90 7.30 0.96 -12.35
N VAL A 91 8.53 1.08 -12.84
CA VAL A 91 9.07 2.34 -13.39
C VAL A 91 9.05 2.39 -14.92
N GLY A 92 8.41 1.39 -15.57
CA GLY A 92 8.28 1.31 -17.02
C GLY A 92 9.44 0.58 -17.70
N GLY A 93 9.25 0.16 -18.96
CA GLY A 93 10.28 -0.55 -19.74
C GLY A 93 10.68 -1.93 -19.19
N GLY A 94 9.92 -2.49 -18.24
CA GLY A 94 10.25 -3.74 -17.54
C GLY A 94 11.21 -3.56 -16.35
N LEU A 95 11.52 -2.31 -15.99
CA LEU A 95 12.24 -1.96 -14.78
C LEU A 95 11.27 -1.85 -13.60
N PHE A 96 11.73 -2.31 -12.45
CA PHE A 96 11.04 -2.24 -11.18
C PHE A 96 12.04 -1.75 -10.13
N LYS A 97 11.56 -1.18 -9.03
CA LYS A 97 12.40 -0.86 -7.86
C LYS A 97 11.68 -1.31 -6.59
N ASN A 98 12.44 -1.56 -5.53
CA ASN A 98 11.83 -1.78 -4.23
C ASN A 98 11.09 -0.51 -3.79
N TYR A 99 10.06 -0.68 -2.98
CA TYR A 99 9.59 0.44 -2.16
C TYR A 99 10.71 0.80 -1.19
N SER A 100 10.89 2.09 -0.91
CA SER A 100 11.94 2.49 0.02
C SER A 100 11.67 1.87 1.40
N LEU A 101 12.72 1.64 2.19
CA LEU A 101 12.58 1.15 3.57
C LEU A 101 11.63 2.04 4.41
N ASP A 102 11.56 3.33 4.09
CA ASP A 102 10.61 4.28 4.70
C ASP A 102 9.15 3.98 4.30
N GLU A 103 8.90 3.51 3.07
CA GLU A 103 7.57 3.09 2.60
C GLU A 103 7.16 1.71 3.16
N GLU A 104 8.11 0.78 3.37
CA GLU A 104 7.86 -0.55 3.97
C GLU A 104 7.57 -0.45 5.49
N LEU A 105 8.30 0.40 6.24
CA LEU A 105 7.97 0.72 7.63
C LEU A 105 6.60 1.40 7.75
N ALA A 106 6.26 2.31 6.85
CA ALA A 106 5.00 3.08 6.89
C ALA A 106 3.75 2.26 6.50
N GLU A 107 3.89 1.18 5.72
CA GLU A 107 2.80 0.21 5.47
C GLU A 107 2.66 -0.81 6.61
N ALA A 108 3.76 -1.28 7.19
CA ALA A 108 3.73 -2.17 8.35
C ALA A 108 3.11 -1.49 9.60
N ASP A 109 3.44 -0.22 9.85
CA ASP A 109 2.85 0.56 10.95
C ASP A 109 1.34 0.76 10.81
N ALA A 110 0.83 0.81 9.57
CA ALA A 110 -0.59 1.02 9.28
C ALA A 110 -1.46 -0.23 9.49
N VAL A 111 -0.86 -1.42 9.42
CA VAL A 111 -1.56 -2.70 9.62
C VAL A 111 -1.39 -3.20 11.07
N ALA A 112 -0.37 -2.72 11.79
CA ALA A 112 0.01 -3.19 13.11
C ALA A 112 -0.21 -2.18 14.26
N THR A 113 -0.87 -1.04 14.04
CA THR A 113 -1.20 -0.12 15.14
C THR A 113 -2.34 -0.70 15.98
N ASP A 114 -1.99 -1.56 16.93
CA ASP A 114 -2.88 -2.02 18.00
C ASP A 114 -3.35 -0.79 18.78
N VAL A 115 -4.67 -0.63 18.94
CA VAL A 115 -5.29 0.44 19.75
C VAL A 115 -4.83 0.35 21.22
N MET A 116 -4.29 -0.80 21.63
CA MET A 116 -3.67 -1.01 22.95
C MET A 116 -2.23 -0.52 23.04
N SER A 117 -1.58 -0.13 21.93
CA SER A 117 -0.24 0.42 21.94
C SER A 117 -0.21 1.82 22.58
N ASN A 118 0.83 2.08 23.37
CA ASN A 118 1.05 3.37 24.03
C ASN A 118 1.97 4.29 23.21
N ASP A 119 2.14 4.03 21.91
CA ASP A 119 3.05 4.79 21.07
C ASP A 119 2.64 6.26 20.95
N SER A 120 3.65 7.14 21.06
CA SER A 120 3.51 8.55 20.73
C SER A 120 3.49 8.74 19.23
N GLY A 121 2.70 9.70 18.76
CA GLY A 121 2.63 10.02 17.34
C GLY A 121 1.95 11.35 17.10
N ILE A 122 1.66 11.61 15.83
CA ILE A 122 1.03 12.82 15.35
C ILE A 122 -0.33 12.46 14.79
N ILE A 123 -1.37 13.13 15.29
CA ILE A 123 -2.65 13.23 14.59
C ILE A 123 -2.53 14.36 13.58
N TYR A 124 -2.94 14.11 12.35
CA TYR A 124 -2.97 15.12 11.31
C TYR A 124 -4.34 15.23 10.67
N THR A 125 -4.63 16.41 10.14
CA THR A 125 -5.80 16.68 9.32
C THR A 125 -5.37 17.24 7.99
N TYR A 126 -5.95 16.76 6.90
CA TYR A 126 -5.76 17.36 5.58
C TYR A 126 -7.05 17.40 4.77
N SER A 127 -7.04 18.24 3.74
CA SER A 127 -8.08 18.31 2.74
C SER A 127 -7.48 18.73 1.38
N PHE A 128 -8.32 18.96 0.38
CA PHE A 128 -7.89 19.42 -0.94
C PHE A 128 -8.30 20.89 -1.15
N PRO A 129 -7.47 21.72 -1.80
CA PRO A 129 -7.73 23.15 -1.99
C PRO A 129 -9.14 23.46 -2.50
N SER A 130 -9.65 22.73 -3.51
CA SER A 130 -10.96 22.99 -4.10
C SER A 130 -12.16 22.75 -3.18
N ILE A 131 -12.00 21.93 -2.14
CA ILE A 131 -13.10 21.53 -1.25
C ILE A 131 -13.04 22.19 0.13
N ILE A 132 -11.97 22.92 0.43
CA ILE A 132 -11.84 23.71 1.67
C ILE A 132 -12.88 24.83 1.68
N LYS A 133 -13.61 24.96 2.79
CA LYS A 133 -14.60 26.03 3.01
C LYS A 133 -14.28 26.81 4.27
N THR A 134 -14.20 28.12 4.15
CA THR A 134 -14.06 29.01 5.31
C THR A 134 -15.41 29.17 6.02
N GLY A 135 -15.47 28.92 7.32
CA GLY A 135 -16.66 29.15 8.15
C GLY A 135 -17.79 28.11 8.01
N ALA A 136 -17.56 27.02 7.28
CA ALA A 136 -18.51 25.91 7.16
C ALA A 136 -17.79 24.57 7.36
N LYS A 137 -18.55 23.51 7.64
CA LYS A 137 -18.02 22.14 7.63
C LYS A 137 -17.65 21.75 6.20
N PHE A 138 -16.52 21.07 6.05
CA PHE A 138 -16.06 20.54 4.78
C PHE A 138 -15.35 19.20 5.00
N PRO A 139 -15.19 18.39 3.94
CA PRO A 139 -14.52 17.10 4.06
C PRO A 139 -13.06 17.28 4.47
N ILE A 140 -12.75 16.78 5.66
CA ILE A 140 -11.41 16.70 6.23
C ILE A 140 -11.13 15.22 6.50
N LYS A 141 -9.94 14.76 6.09
CA LYS A 141 -9.44 13.47 6.52
C LYS A 141 -8.70 13.65 7.83
N VAL A 142 -8.99 12.81 8.81
CA VAL A 142 -8.26 12.75 10.09
C VAL A 142 -7.44 11.47 10.06
N GLY A 143 -6.14 11.56 10.22
CA GLY A 143 -5.27 10.37 10.24
C GLY A 143 -4.16 10.49 11.28
N LEU A 144 -3.36 9.44 11.38
CA LEU A 144 -2.23 9.37 12.30
C LEU A 144 -0.92 8.99 11.61
N THR A 145 0.19 9.37 12.24
CA THR A 145 1.52 8.83 11.96
C THR A 145 2.32 8.66 13.25
N THR A 146 3.04 7.56 13.35
CA THR A 146 4.01 7.21 14.41
C THR A 146 5.43 7.62 14.05
N THR A 147 5.70 7.92 12.76
CA THR A 147 7.04 8.21 12.24
C THR A 147 7.46 9.68 12.41
N GLY A 148 6.54 10.54 12.89
CA GLY A 148 6.81 11.97 13.12
C GLY A 148 6.74 12.87 11.88
N ASP A 149 6.46 12.33 10.69
CA ASP A 149 6.32 13.09 9.45
C ASP A 149 4.91 12.94 8.86
N ALA A 150 4.07 13.95 9.10
CA ALA A 150 2.71 14.00 8.58
C ALA A 150 2.67 14.35 7.08
N ASP A 151 3.58 15.19 6.59
CA ASP A 151 3.65 15.60 5.19
C ASP A 151 3.99 14.42 4.28
N ALA A 152 5.01 13.64 4.64
CA ALA A 152 5.37 12.42 3.93
C ALA A 152 4.21 11.42 3.91
N ARG A 153 3.51 11.26 5.06
CA ARG A 153 2.37 10.35 5.18
C ARG A 153 1.19 10.76 4.30
N VAL A 154 0.84 12.04 4.29
CA VAL A 154 -0.26 12.58 3.48
C VAL A 154 0.09 12.50 1.99
N ALA A 155 1.33 12.83 1.62
CA ALA A 155 1.82 12.68 0.25
C ALA A 155 1.72 11.21 -0.22
N GLN A 156 2.15 10.25 0.60
CA GLN A 156 2.05 8.82 0.32
C GLN A 156 0.60 8.40 0.06
N GLN A 157 -0.32 8.78 0.94
CA GLN A 157 -1.75 8.46 0.79
C GLN A 157 -2.34 9.07 -0.49
N CYS A 158 -1.86 10.24 -0.91
CA CYS A 158 -2.39 10.94 -2.07
C CYS A 158 -1.77 10.50 -3.42
N LYS A 159 -0.58 9.88 -3.43
CA LYS A 159 0.08 9.33 -4.65
C LYS A 159 -0.83 8.40 -5.47
N GLN A 160 -1.74 7.67 -4.81
CA GLN A 160 -2.64 6.71 -5.45
C GLN A 160 -4.05 7.25 -5.71
N THR A 161 -4.32 8.50 -5.31
CA THR A 161 -5.65 9.10 -5.50
C THR A 161 -5.75 9.69 -6.90
N CYS A 162 -6.91 9.59 -7.54
CA CYS A 162 -7.16 10.27 -8.81
C CYS A 162 -7.45 11.77 -8.63
N CYS A 163 -6.97 12.40 -7.56
CA CYS A 163 -7.14 13.83 -7.34
C CYS A 163 -6.06 14.59 -8.12
N PHE A 164 -6.47 15.64 -8.83
CA PHE A 164 -5.55 16.49 -9.61
C PHE A 164 -4.88 17.57 -8.76
N GLU A 165 -5.27 17.71 -7.50
CA GLU A 165 -4.72 18.67 -6.55
C GLU A 165 -3.85 17.97 -5.51
N TYR A 166 -2.79 18.67 -5.08
CA TYR A 166 -2.03 18.23 -3.92
C TYR A 166 -2.85 18.46 -2.64
N PRO A 167 -2.82 17.50 -1.70
CA PRO A 167 -3.44 17.70 -0.40
C PRO A 167 -2.76 18.84 0.36
N VAL A 168 -3.52 19.50 1.23
CA VAL A 168 -3.02 20.53 2.14
C VAL A 168 -3.25 20.05 3.55
N ILE A 169 -2.16 19.91 4.31
CA ILE A 169 -2.25 19.69 5.75
C ILE A 169 -2.84 20.94 6.39
N LEU A 170 -3.92 20.75 7.12
CA LEU A 170 -4.64 21.82 7.80
C LEU A 170 -4.06 22.04 9.20
N LYS A 171 -3.78 20.96 9.93
CA LYS A 171 -3.18 20.99 11.27
C LYS A 171 -2.66 19.63 11.70
N THR A 172 -1.65 19.65 12.58
CA THR A 172 -1.06 18.49 13.23
C THR A 172 -1.06 18.67 14.75
N TRP A 173 -1.13 17.56 15.50
CA TRP A 173 -1.05 17.54 16.96
C TRP A 173 -0.24 16.34 17.42
N GLU A 174 0.77 16.57 18.25
CA GLU A 174 1.50 15.50 18.93
C GLU A 174 0.66 14.96 20.09
N VAL A 175 0.54 13.63 20.15
CA VAL A 175 -0.27 12.94 21.16
C VAL A 175 0.44 11.67 21.65
N GLN A 176 0.10 11.26 22.86
CA GLN A 176 0.43 9.93 23.39
C GLN A 176 -0.71 8.96 23.07
N ARG A 177 -0.40 7.67 22.90
CA ARG A 177 -1.39 6.63 22.55
C ARG A 177 -2.14 6.99 21.25
N VAL A 178 -1.38 7.32 20.20
CA VAL A 178 -1.90 7.96 18.98
C VAL A 178 -3.03 7.17 18.32
N ALA A 179 -2.94 5.84 18.29
CA ALA A 179 -3.98 4.97 17.73
C ALA A 179 -5.31 5.08 18.50
N ALA A 180 -5.27 5.07 19.84
CA ALA A 180 -6.46 5.21 20.66
C ALA A 180 -7.08 6.61 20.57
N VAL A 181 -6.25 7.64 20.45
CA VAL A 181 -6.72 9.02 20.27
C VAL A 181 -7.41 9.17 18.91
N GLU A 182 -6.84 8.60 17.86
CA GLU A 182 -7.41 8.66 16.51
C GLU A 182 -8.76 7.93 16.41
N ASP A 183 -8.83 6.70 16.93
CA ASP A 183 -10.06 5.91 16.98
C ASP A 183 -11.17 6.62 17.78
N ALA A 184 -10.81 7.26 18.89
CA ALA A 184 -11.75 8.06 19.68
C ALA A 184 -12.27 9.29 18.89
N ILE A 185 -11.41 9.98 18.14
CA ILE A 185 -11.85 11.10 17.28
C ILE A 185 -12.82 10.60 16.21
N HIS A 186 -12.50 9.49 15.55
CA HIS A 186 -13.33 8.90 14.51
C HIS A 186 -14.69 8.49 15.06
N SER A 187 -14.70 7.78 16.20
CA SER A 187 -15.92 7.36 16.89
C SER A 187 -16.81 8.54 17.27
N ILE A 188 -16.23 9.62 17.79
CA ILE A 188 -16.99 10.82 18.16
C ILE A 188 -17.56 11.54 16.92
N LEU A 189 -16.76 11.70 15.86
CA LEU A 189 -17.21 12.34 14.62
C LEU A 189 -18.28 11.51 13.90
N GLU A 190 -18.16 10.19 13.93
CA GLU A 190 -19.16 9.26 13.41
C GLU A 190 -20.46 9.31 14.21
N ALA A 191 -20.39 9.30 15.54
CA ALA A 191 -21.55 9.45 16.42
C ALA A 191 -22.29 10.79 16.22
N ARG A 192 -21.56 11.85 15.81
CA ARG A 192 -22.12 13.16 15.44
C ARG A 192 -22.72 13.20 14.03
N GLY A 193 -22.67 12.11 13.27
CA GLY A 193 -23.18 12.02 11.90
C GLY A 193 -22.32 12.76 10.87
N SER A 194 -21.07 13.10 11.23
CA SER A 194 -20.14 13.82 10.34
C SER A 194 -19.43 12.91 9.35
N LYS A 195 -19.55 11.58 9.46
CA LYS A 195 -18.85 10.61 8.61
C LYS A 195 -19.35 10.67 7.17
N ARG A 196 -18.42 10.79 6.23
CA ARG A 196 -18.72 10.86 4.81
C ARG A 196 -18.59 9.50 4.15
N LYS A 197 -19.47 9.21 3.18
CA LYS A 197 -19.31 8.08 2.28
C LYS A 197 -18.25 8.43 1.22
N ALA A 198 -16.98 8.14 1.51
CA ALA A 198 -15.83 8.38 0.65
C ALA A 198 -14.90 7.14 0.63
N PRO A 199 -13.94 7.06 -0.31
CA PRO A 199 -12.88 6.05 -0.25
C PRO A 199 -12.03 6.21 1.03
N GLY A 200 -12.00 5.17 1.87
CA GLY A 200 -11.40 5.19 3.20
C GLY A 200 -12.41 5.47 4.32
N VAL A 201 -12.08 5.09 5.56
CA VAL A 201 -12.99 5.21 6.72
C VAL A 201 -12.88 6.54 7.48
N GLU A 202 -11.94 7.39 7.06
CA GLU A 202 -11.38 8.46 7.89
C GLU A 202 -11.78 9.88 7.41
N TRP A 203 -12.83 9.99 6.57
CA TRP A 203 -13.29 11.26 5.99
C TRP A 203 -14.54 11.78 6.69
N PHE A 204 -14.48 13.04 7.15
CA PHE A 204 -15.56 13.65 7.93
C PHE A 204 -15.88 15.07 7.43
N ASP A 205 -17.16 15.41 7.35
CA ASP A 205 -17.64 16.78 7.19
C ASP A 205 -17.54 17.51 8.53
N THR A 206 -16.39 18.14 8.77
CA THR A 206 -16.03 18.74 10.07
C THR A 206 -15.28 20.07 9.89
N THR A 207 -14.76 20.62 10.99
CA THR A 207 -13.85 21.76 11.00
C THR A 207 -12.61 21.43 11.83
N VAL A 208 -11.48 22.09 11.56
CA VAL A 208 -10.25 21.93 12.34
C VAL A 208 -10.49 22.23 13.83
N ALA A 209 -11.30 23.24 14.13
CA ALA A 209 -11.66 23.60 15.50
C ALA A 209 -12.48 22.51 16.21
N GLU A 210 -13.35 21.80 15.49
CA GLU A 210 -14.12 20.68 16.05
C GLU A 210 -13.19 19.50 16.40
N VAL A 211 -12.24 19.16 15.53
CA VAL A 211 -11.23 18.13 15.79
C VAL A 211 -10.36 18.50 16.99
N GLU A 212 -9.91 19.76 17.05
CA GLU A 212 -9.11 20.29 18.18
C GLU A 212 -9.87 20.25 19.51
N SER A 213 -11.18 20.54 19.48
CA SER A 213 -12.03 20.45 20.67
C SER A 213 -12.18 19.00 21.16
N ILE A 214 -12.28 18.03 20.24
CA ILE A 214 -12.36 16.60 20.60
C ILE A 214 -11.02 16.13 21.18
N LEU A 215 -9.90 16.49 20.55
CA LEU A 215 -8.55 16.21 21.05
C LEU A 215 -8.35 16.75 22.47
N SER A 216 -8.72 18.01 22.69
CA SER A 216 -8.63 18.64 24.02
C SER A 216 -9.46 17.90 25.07
N PHE A 217 -10.66 17.43 24.70
CA PHE A 217 -11.52 16.65 25.60
C PHE A 217 -10.92 15.28 25.96
N ILE A 218 -10.35 14.58 24.97
CA ILE A 218 -9.70 13.28 25.18
C ILE A 218 -8.49 13.44 26.10
N GLN A 219 -7.63 14.44 25.84
CA GLN A 219 -6.41 14.69 26.62
C GLN A 219 -6.67 15.17 28.05
N GLN A 220 -7.79 15.85 28.32
CA GLN A 220 -8.19 16.22 29.69
C GLN A 220 -8.66 15.04 30.53
N THR A 221 -9.03 13.93 29.88
CA THR A 221 -9.57 12.74 30.54
C THR A 221 -8.51 11.65 30.73
N ALA A 222 -7.29 11.86 30.20
CA ALA A 222 -6.12 10.99 30.31
C ALA A 222 -5.22 11.41 31.49
#